data_AF-A0A484F7Q0-F1
#
_entry.id   AF-A0A484F7Q0-F1
#
_cell.length_a   1.000
_cell.length_b   1.000
_cell.length_c   1.000
_cell.angle_alpha   90.00
_cell.angle_beta   90.00
_cell.angle_gamma   90.00
#
_symmetry.space_group_name_H-M   'P 1'
#
loop_
_entity.id
_entity.type
_entity.pdbx_description
1 polymer ?
#
loop_
_entity_poly.entity_id
_entity_poly.type
_entity_poly.pdbx_seq_one_letter_code
_entity_poly.pdbx_strand_id
1 'polypeptide(L)'
;MNSFSTGNITGISLYTGGLVGQTVNVDITNCFAAGDVTGKSGTAGIVGYAGGNSTISGNSNITNCYATGSITGTTYTGGIVGNVASYGKKDLTNCYALNKNITGSSTSFPNRLVGYISSFHMGNLTTTNCFAWDNMEGNYNSTQPNEKLYGSNLTSVEVWNTFPAEKWTGWSTTVWAANDYFKFRLPVPVWTDKNIQADATHLMPPIMLTYDGNGFTSEADTVPVDSKEYLKPSESGYPEKATVKEPVDMKKEGFEFEKWTTKPDGAGDSYQPGDEIEMKESLTLYAQWKQKSDGNKDGNSDGGTGGAVVVNPEKPEKITGFENETIIEKPEKVPEIIKPVLVILFIFLAFAIYLFVKKRRDDEEDETGI
;
A
#
# COMPACT_ATOMS: atom_id res chain seq x y z
N MET A 1 -24.76 -7.74 -1.84
CA MET A 1 -24.93 -6.38 -2.42
C MET A 1 -23.55 -5.82 -2.74
N ASN A 2 -23.34 -5.18 -3.91
CA ASN A 2 -22.12 -4.43 -4.28
C ASN A 2 -22.42 -2.92 -4.20
N SER A 3 -21.71 -2.14 -3.40
CA SER A 3 -21.99 -0.71 -3.22
C SER A 3 -20.84 0.01 -2.52
N PHE A 4 -20.87 1.34 -2.48
CA PHE A 4 -19.95 2.13 -1.68
C PHE A 4 -20.56 3.41 -1.13
N SER A 5 -19.91 3.99 -0.12
CA SER A 5 -20.26 5.31 0.43
C SER A 5 -18.99 6.13 0.71
N THR A 6 -19.00 7.41 0.35
CA THR A 6 -17.94 8.37 0.71
C THR A 6 -18.45 9.47 1.65
N GLY A 7 -19.74 9.46 1.98
CA GLY A 7 -20.36 10.48 2.81
C GLY A 7 -20.16 10.22 4.29
N ASN A 8 -20.02 11.29 5.07
CA ASN A 8 -19.96 11.21 6.53
C ASN A 8 -21.33 10.84 7.10
N ILE A 9 -21.35 9.94 8.09
CA ILE A 9 -22.57 9.39 8.68
C ILE A 9 -22.60 9.69 10.18
N THR A 10 -23.76 10.17 10.64
CA THR A 10 -24.02 10.39 12.07
C THR A 10 -25.27 9.64 12.50
N GLY A 11 -25.12 8.64 13.36
CA GLY A 11 -26.21 7.91 13.99
C GLY A 11 -26.39 8.35 15.44
N ILE A 12 -27.64 8.64 15.84
CA ILE A 12 -27.95 9.15 17.18
C ILE A 12 -28.42 8.07 18.16
N SER A 13 -28.49 6.82 17.71
CA SER A 13 -29.06 5.67 18.44
C SER A 13 -28.26 4.40 18.13
N LEU A 14 -28.94 3.26 18.02
CA LEU A 14 -28.35 1.96 17.74
C LEU A 14 -27.97 1.81 16.26
N TYR A 15 -26.87 1.09 16.06
CA TYR A 15 -26.40 0.47 14.82
C TYR A 15 -26.11 1.46 13.70
N THR A 16 -24.93 2.06 13.78
CA THR A 16 -24.45 3.02 12.78
C THR A 16 -23.34 2.38 11.96
N GLY A 17 -23.68 1.91 10.75
CA GLY A 17 -22.68 1.46 9.78
C GLY A 17 -22.44 2.52 8.71
N GLY A 18 -21.21 2.65 8.24
CA GLY A 18 -20.87 3.53 7.11
C GLY A 18 -21.53 3.13 5.79
N LEU A 19 -22.07 1.90 5.70
CA LEU A 19 -22.89 1.44 4.59
C LEU A 19 -24.25 0.88 5.03
N VAL A 20 -24.27 0.05 6.07
CA VAL A 20 -25.49 -0.64 6.54
C VAL A 20 -25.61 -0.57 8.05
N GLY A 21 -26.75 -0.08 8.56
CA GLY A 21 -27.03 -0.08 10.00
C GLY A 21 -27.09 -1.51 10.56
N GLN A 22 -28.00 -2.33 10.04
CA GLN A 22 -28.19 -3.71 10.48
C GLN A 22 -28.36 -4.66 9.29
N THR A 23 -27.77 -5.86 9.39
CA THR A 23 -27.98 -6.96 8.43
C THR A 23 -28.76 -8.10 9.06
N VAL A 24 -29.74 -8.65 8.34
CA VAL A 24 -30.46 -9.87 8.72
C VAL A 24 -30.67 -10.71 7.47
N ASN A 25 -30.03 -11.89 7.39
CA ASN A 25 -30.16 -12.79 6.22
C ASN A 25 -29.74 -12.12 4.90
N VAL A 26 -28.62 -11.40 4.92
CA VAL A 26 -28.09 -10.71 3.75
C VAL A 26 -26.56 -10.70 3.75
N ASP A 27 -25.98 -10.93 2.57
CA ASP A 27 -24.55 -10.83 2.36
C ASP A 27 -24.14 -9.45 1.83
N ILE A 28 -23.11 -8.89 2.46
CA ILE A 28 -22.46 -7.65 2.07
C ILE A 28 -21.17 -8.02 1.34
N THR A 29 -21.06 -7.68 0.05
CA THR A 29 -19.99 -8.22 -0.79
C THR A 29 -19.45 -7.16 -1.72
N ASN A 30 -18.13 -7.06 -1.84
CA ASN A 30 -17.49 -6.09 -2.72
C ASN A 30 -17.92 -4.64 -2.42
N CYS A 31 -17.79 -4.24 -1.16
CA CYS A 31 -18.25 -2.93 -0.69
C CYS A 31 -17.16 -2.12 0.00
N PHE A 32 -17.25 -0.79 -0.04
CA PHE A 32 -16.39 0.03 0.80
C PHE A 32 -17.07 1.28 1.36
N ALA A 33 -16.54 1.79 2.47
CA ALA A 33 -16.99 3.04 3.06
C ALA A 33 -15.79 3.95 3.41
N ALA A 34 -15.79 5.17 2.89
CA ALA A 34 -14.67 6.09 3.07
C ALA A 34 -14.99 7.33 3.92
N GLY A 35 -16.28 7.61 4.17
CA GLY A 35 -16.68 8.71 5.03
C GLY A 35 -16.50 8.42 6.51
N ASP A 36 -16.37 9.46 7.32
CA ASP A 36 -16.29 9.35 8.77
C ASP A 36 -17.63 8.88 9.35
N VAL A 37 -17.58 8.02 10.37
CA VAL A 37 -18.78 7.44 11.00
C VAL A 37 -18.81 7.79 12.48
N THR A 38 -19.84 8.53 12.89
CA THR A 38 -20.13 8.83 14.30
C THR A 38 -21.40 8.14 14.75
N GLY A 39 -21.37 7.39 15.86
CA GLY A 39 -22.53 6.65 16.37
C GLY A 39 -22.51 6.40 17.87
N LYS A 40 -23.62 5.91 18.45
CA LYS A 40 -23.68 5.59 19.90
C LYS A 40 -23.41 4.11 20.20
N SER A 41 -24.06 3.18 19.53
CA SER A 41 -23.90 1.75 19.80
C SER A 41 -23.83 0.94 18.51
N GLY A 42 -22.86 0.04 18.40
CA GLY A 42 -22.65 -0.71 17.15
C GLY A 42 -22.24 0.23 16.03
N THR A 43 -21.16 0.99 16.23
CA THR A 43 -20.65 1.96 15.26
C THR A 43 -19.53 1.33 14.46
N ALA A 44 -19.61 1.35 13.13
CA ALA A 44 -18.57 0.77 12.28
C ALA A 44 -18.49 1.32 10.86
N GLY A 45 -17.39 1.02 10.18
CA GLY A 45 -17.16 1.44 8.81
C GLY A 45 -18.11 0.78 7.81
N ILE A 46 -18.44 -0.51 7.94
CA ILE A 46 -19.36 -1.18 6.99
C ILE A 46 -20.72 -1.46 7.64
N VAL A 47 -20.76 -2.32 8.66
CA VAL A 47 -22.01 -2.81 9.28
C VAL A 47 -22.07 -2.47 10.76
N GLY A 48 -23.10 -1.74 11.19
CA GLY A 48 -23.29 -1.45 12.62
C GLY A 48 -23.60 -2.69 13.45
N TYR A 49 -24.58 -3.48 13.02
CA TYR A 49 -24.99 -4.75 13.65
C TYR A 49 -25.09 -5.88 12.63
N ALA A 50 -24.26 -6.91 12.79
CA ALA A 50 -24.26 -8.09 11.95
C ALA A 50 -25.11 -9.20 12.56
N GLY A 51 -26.32 -9.42 12.04
CA GLY A 51 -27.17 -10.57 12.36
C GLY A 51 -28.58 -10.26 12.83
N GLY A 52 -29.33 -11.34 13.04
CA GLY A 52 -30.69 -11.30 13.57
C GLY A 52 -30.74 -11.45 15.10
N ASN A 53 -31.95 -11.46 15.66
CA ASN A 53 -32.17 -11.59 17.10
C ASN A 53 -32.62 -13.02 17.45
N SER A 54 -33.10 -13.23 18.68
CA SER A 54 -33.56 -14.54 19.18
C SER A 54 -34.73 -15.15 18.39
N THR A 55 -35.42 -14.35 17.57
CA THR A 55 -36.58 -14.80 16.76
C THR A 55 -36.23 -15.09 15.31
N ILE A 56 -35.12 -14.52 14.80
CA ILE A 56 -34.68 -14.70 13.43
C ILE A 56 -33.17 -14.99 13.46
N SER A 57 -32.79 -16.26 13.26
CA SER A 57 -31.40 -16.60 12.98
C SER A 57 -31.02 -15.98 11.64
N GLY A 58 -30.30 -14.86 11.70
CA GLY A 58 -29.87 -14.11 10.54
C GLY A 58 -28.43 -14.48 10.19
N ASN A 59 -28.17 -15.19 9.10
CA ASN A 59 -26.81 -15.33 8.58
C ASN A 59 -26.46 -14.09 7.76
N SER A 60 -25.33 -13.45 8.02
CA SER A 60 -24.93 -12.25 7.28
C SER A 60 -23.42 -12.27 7.09
N ASN A 61 -22.96 -12.64 5.90
CA ASN A 61 -21.53 -12.67 5.61
C ASN A 61 -21.08 -11.32 5.06
N ILE A 62 -19.83 -10.97 5.35
CA ILE A 62 -19.22 -9.72 4.90
C ILE A 62 -17.92 -10.10 4.20
N THR A 63 -17.88 -9.88 2.88
CA THR A 63 -16.81 -10.40 2.04
C THR A 63 -16.27 -9.35 1.09
N ASN A 64 -14.95 -9.25 0.96
CA ASN A 64 -14.30 -8.27 0.09
C ASN A 64 -14.77 -6.84 0.42
N CYS A 65 -14.63 -6.44 1.69
CA CYS A 65 -15.05 -5.11 2.14
C CYS A 65 -13.92 -4.34 2.83
N TYR A 66 -13.86 -3.02 2.66
CA TYR A 66 -12.91 -2.18 3.41
C TYR A 66 -13.52 -0.86 3.87
N ALA A 67 -12.96 -0.28 4.92
CA ALA A 67 -13.36 1.05 5.40
C ALA A 67 -12.14 1.93 5.71
N THR A 68 -12.20 3.23 5.41
CA THR A 68 -11.07 4.16 5.60
C THR A 68 -11.36 5.37 6.48
N GLY A 69 -12.63 5.78 6.58
CA GLY A 69 -13.03 6.94 7.39
C GLY A 69 -12.75 6.73 8.88
N SER A 70 -12.63 7.81 9.64
CA SER A 70 -12.51 7.78 11.10
C SER A 70 -13.81 7.27 11.72
N ILE A 71 -13.72 6.53 12.83
CA ILE A 71 -14.90 6.00 13.52
C ILE A 71 -14.93 6.51 14.96
N THR A 72 -16.01 7.18 15.32
CA THR A 72 -16.28 7.67 16.67
C THR A 72 -17.53 7.00 17.21
N GLY A 73 -17.37 6.06 18.15
CA GLY A 73 -18.47 5.35 18.79
C GLY A 73 -18.52 5.55 20.30
N THR A 74 -19.60 5.12 20.96
CA THR A 74 -19.62 5.00 22.43
C THR A 74 -19.44 3.54 22.86
N THR A 75 -20.26 2.63 22.33
CA THR A 75 -20.21 1.19 22.66
C THR A 75 -20.14 0.35 21.40
N TYR A 76 -19.38 -0.75 21.45
CA TYR A 76 -19.27 -1.72 20.34
C TYR A 76 -18.82 -1.05 19.04
N THR A 77 -17.65 -0.40 19.10
CA THR A 77 -17.07 0.32 17.96
C THR A 77 -16.04 -0.57 17.26
N GLY A 78 -16.20 -0.79 15.96
CA GLY A 78 -15.28 -1.63 15.18
C GLY A 78 -15.02 -1.09 13.77
N GLY A 79 -13.87 -1.42 13.17
CA GLY A 79 -13.51 -0.93 11.83
C GLY A 79 -14.44 -1.39 10.73
N ILE A 80 -14.80 -2.68 10.72
CA ILE A 80 -15.70 -3.27 9.72
C ILE A 80 -17.09 -3.53 10.30
N VAL A 81 -17.17 -4.14 11.49
CA VAL A 81 -18.44 -4.47 12.16
C VAL A 81 -18.48 -3.90 13.57
N GLY A 82 -19.59 -3.29 13.95
CA GLY A 82 -19.74 -2.72 15.29
C GLY A 82 -20.03 -3.83 16.31
N ASN A 83 -21.13 -4.55 16.10
CA ASN A 83 -21.55 -5.63 16.98
C ASN A 83 -22.00 -6.85 16.15
N VAL A 84 -21.57 -8.04 16.58
CA VAL A 84 -22.03 -9.31 16.02
C VAL A 84 -23.11 -9.92 16.91
N ALA A 85 -24.25 -10.21 16.31
CA ALA A 85 -25.38 -10.83 16.97
C ALA A 85 -25.03 -12.19 17.59
N SER A 86 -25.71 -12.54 18.67
CA SER A 86 -25.60 -13.84 19.33
C SER A 86 -26.07 -15.00 18.43
N TYR A 87 -26.99 -14.74 17.50
CA TYR A 87 -27.66 -15.76 16.70
C TYR A 87 -27.28 -15.69 15.21
N GLY A 88 -27.18 -16.87 14.59
CA GLY A 88 -26.77 -17.05 13.20
C GLY A 88 -25.26 -16.92 12.99
N LYS A 89 -24.74 -17.65 12.00
CA LYS A 89 -23.32 -17.61 11.65
C LYS A 89 -23.00 -16.31 10.89
N LYS A 90 -21.81 -15.76 11.14
CA LYS A 90 -21.22 -14.63 10.40
C LYS A 90 -19.82 -15.02 9.98
N ASP A 91 -19.52 -14.83 8.71
CA ASP A 91 -18.17 -14.96 8.20
C ASP A 91 -17.70 -13.59 7.69
N LEU A 92 -16.56 -13.12 8.21
CA LEU A 92 -15.82 -11.99 7.65
C LEU A 92 -14.68 -12.57 6.82
N THR A 93 -14.64 -12.23 5.53
CA THR A 93 -13.67 -12.80 4.61
C THR A 93 -13.08 -11.72 3.72
N ASN A 94 -11.74 -11.62 3.66
CA ASN A 94 -11.06 -10.61 2.84
C ASN A 94 -11.51 -9.17 3.19
N CYS A 95 -11.56 -8.85 4.49
CA CYS A 95 -12.04 -7.55 4.97
C CYS A 95 -10.91 -6.72 5.59
N TYR A 96 -10.89 -5.42 5.30
CA TYR A 96 -9.75 -4.54 5.59
C TYR A 96 -10.22 -3.30 6.37
N ALA A 97 -9.95 -3.29 7.68
CA ALA A 97 -10.14 -2.10 8.50
C ALA A 97 -8.95 -1.15 8.29
N LEU A 98 -9.14 -0.15 7.42
CA LEU A 98 -8.12 0.80 7.02
C LEU A 98 -8.40 2.21 7.55
N ASN A 99 -9.17 2.28 8.64
CA ASN A 99 -9.62 3.51 9.27
C ASN A 99 -8.43 4.33 9.79
N LYS A 100 -8.51 5.67 9.69
CA LYS A 100 -7.48 6.54 10.29
C LYS A 100 -7.39 6.37 11.81
N ASN A 101 -8.55 6.43 12.47
CA ASN A 101 -8.67 6.21 13.90
C ASN A 101 -10.01 5.55 14.23
N ILE A 102 -10.04 4.81 15.34
CA ILE A 102 -11.25 4.27 15.94
C ILE A 102 -11.28 4.63 17.42
N THR A 103 -12.28 5.43 17.81
CA THR A 103 -12.47 5.86 19.20
C THR A 103 -13.78 5.32 19.77
N GLY A 104 -13.74 4.93 21.04
CA GLY A 104 -14.87 4.39 21.79
C GLY A 104 -14.97 4.99 23.20
N SER A 105 -15.97 4.58 23.97
CA SER A 105 -15.98 4.85 25.42
C SER A 105 -14.84 4.10 26.12
N SER A 106 -14.31 4.70 27.19
CA SER A 106 -13.29 4.11 28.06
C SER A 106 -13.72 2.83 28.79
N THR A 107 -15.01 2.46 28.76
CA THR A 107 -15.53 1.25 29.41
C THR A 107 -15.86 0.12 28.45
N SER A 108 -16.17 0.42 27.18
CA SER A 108 -16.44 -0.58 26.16
C SER A 108 -15.20 -0.94 25.35
N PHE A 109 -14.26 0.01 25.21
CA PHE A 109 -13.09 0.01 24.32
C PHE A 109 -13.44 -0.32 22.84
N PRO A 110 -12.96 0.47 21.87
CA PRO A 110 -13.06 0.07 20.47
C PRO A 110 -12.16 -1.13 20.16
N ASN A 111 -12.45 -1.80 19.05
CA ASN A 111 -11.60 -2.84 18.48
C ASN A 111 -11.34 -2.53 17.00
N ARG A 112 -10.23 -3.00 16.43
CA ARG A 112 -9.84 -2.60 15.07
C ARG A 112 -10.74 -3.16 13.97
N LEU A 113 -11.20 -4.41 14.09
CA LEU A 113 -11.97 -5.10 13.07
C LEU A 113 -13.46 -5.25 13.46
N VAL A 114 -13.73 -5.86 14.61
CA VAL A 114 -15.07 -6.12 15.13
C VAL A 114 -15.21 -5.55 16.52
N GLY A 115 -16.17 -4.65 16.74
CA GLY A 115 -16.31 -3.90 17.99
C GLY A 115 -16.73 -4.73 19.18
N TYR A 116 -17.59 -5.73 19.00
CA TYR A 116 -17.98 -6.65 20.08
C TYR A 116 -18.52 -7.97 19.55
N ILE A 117 -18.17 -9.04 20.27
CA ILE A 117 -18.72 -10.39 20.10
C ILE A 117 -19.15 -10.88 21.48
N SER A 118 -20.36 -11.40 21.59
CA SER A 118 -20.83 -12.02 22.84
C SER A 118 -19.95 -13.24 23.20
N SER A 119 -19.48 -13.31 24.45
CA SER A 119 -18.64 -14.42 24.96
C SER A 119 -19.32 -15.79 24.84
N PHE A 120 -20.65 -15.83 24.95
CA PHE A 120 -21.44 -17.04 24.78
C PHE A 120 -21.49 -17.55 23.33
N HIS A 121 -20.98 -16.78 22.36
CA HIS A 121 -21.22 -17.00 20.93
C HIS A 121 -19.98 -16.74 20.06
N MET A 122 -18.78 -16.81 20.62
CA MET A 122 -17.52 -16.61 19.87
C MET A 122 -17.31 -17.63 18.72
N GLY A 123 -18.04 -18.75 18.73
CA GLY A 123 -18.08 -19.73 17.64
C GLY A 123 -18.91 -19.30 16.42
N ASN A 124 -19.74 -18.26 16.56
CA ASN A 124 -20.65 -17.81 15.49
C ASN A 124 -20.01 -16.77 14.56
N LEU A 125 -18.81 -16.28 14.88
CA LEU A 125 -18.00 -15.45 13.99
C LEU A 125 -16.77 -16.22 13.51
N THR A 126 -16.56 -16.30 12.20
CA THR A 126 -15.25 -16.61 11.63
C THR A 126 -14.66 -15.37 10.97
N THR A 127 -13.33 -15.27 11.03
CA THR A 127 -12.56 -14.23 10.35
C THR A 127 -11.48 -14.92 9.53
N THR A 128 -11.44 -14.67 8.23
CA THR A 128 -10.47 -15.27 7.32
C THR A 128 -9.92 -14.18 6.42
N ASN A 129 -8.59 -14.05 6.37
CA ASN A 129 -7.93 -13.02 5.56
C ASN A 129 -8.44 -11.61 5.89
N CYS A 130 -8.57 -11.30 7.18
CA CYS A 130 -9.05 -10.00 7.65
C CYS A 130 -7.90 -9.22 8.27
N PHE A 131 -7.76 -7.96 7.84
CA PHE A 131 -6.64 -7.12 8.21
C PHE A 131 -7.10 -5.82 8.87
N ALA A 132 -6.22 -5.26 9.68
CA ALA A 132 -6.32 -3.90 10.19
C ALA A 132 -5.01 -3.17 9.94
N TRP A 133 -5.11 -1.89 9.56
CA TRP A 133 -3.96 -1.03 9.42
C TRP A 133 -3.18 -0.95 10.74
N ASP A 134 -1.87 -1.13 10.66
CA ASP A 134 -0.98 -1.25 11.83
C ASP A 134 -0.87 0.05 12.63
N ASN A 135 -0.85 1.19 11.94
CA ASN A 135 -0.79 2.52 12.52
C ASN A 135 -2.18 3.11 12.85
N MET A 136 -3.24 2.29 12.83
CA MET A 136 -4.60 2.73 13.16
C MET A 136 -4.67 3.22 14.61
N GLU A 137 -4.89 4.53 14.79
CA GLU A 137 -4.99 5.14 16.10
C GLU A 137 -6.29 4.76 16.83
N GLY A 138 -6.26 4.69 18.15
CA GLY A 138 -7.46 4.44 18.93
C GLY A 138 -7.19 4.20 20.42
N ASN A 139 -8.23 4.36 21.24
CA ASN A 139 -8.16 4.09 22.68
C ASN A 139 -8.44 2.61 22.99
N TYR A 140 -7.66 1.71 22.41
CA TYR A 140 -7.83 0.25 22.53
C TYR A 140 -7.51 -0.27 23.93
N ASN A 141 -8.10 -1.42 24.29
CA ASN A 141 -7.69 -2.15 25.48
C ASN A 141 -6.41 -2.95 25.21
N SER A 142 -5.32 -2.63 25.91
CA SER A 142 -4.01 -3.29 25.74
C SER A 142 -3.95 -4.74 26.25
N THR A 143 -4.98 -5.21 26.95
CA THR A 143 -4.93 -6.50 27.68
C THR A 143 -5.49 -7.71 26.93
N GLN A 144 -6.17 -7.54 25.78
CA GLN A 144 -6.83 -8.68 25.09
C GLN A 144 -6.96 -8.52 23.56
N PRO A 145 -5.87 -8.62 22.76
CA PRO A 145 -6.02 -8.66 21.31
C PRO A 145 -6.47 -10.06 20.88
N ASN A 146 -7.79 -10.25 20.79
CA ASN A 146 -8.37 -11.39 20.08
C ASN A 146 -8.28 -11.11 18.57
N GLU A 147 -7.64 -11.99 17.80
CA GLU A 147 -7.48 -11.82 16.35
C GLU A 147 -8.80 -11.57 15.62
N LYS A 148 -9.92 -12.16 16.06
CA LYS A 148 -11.25 -11.90 15.47
C LYS A 148 -11.74 -10.47 15.66
N LEU A 149 -11.31 -9.82 16.74
CA LEU A 149 -11.66 -8.43 17.06
C LEU A 149 -10.69 -7.43 16.42
N TYR A 150 -9.42 -7.83 16.19
CA TYR A 150 -8.35 -6.91 15.80
C TYR A 150 -7.85 -7.07 14.37
N GLY A 151 -8.10 -8.20 13.71
CA GLY A 151 -7.49 -8.52 12.42
C GLY A 151 -5.96 -8.65 12.47
N SER A 152 -5.38 -9.24 11.43
CA SER A 152 -3.93 -9.27 11.23
C SER A 152 -3.41 -7.87 10.85
N ASN A 153 -2.18 -7.54 11.23
CA ASN A 153 -1.60 -6.24 10.88
C ASN A 153 -1.37 -6.12 9.36
N LEU A 154 -1.54 -4.92 8.84
CA LEU A 154 -1.27 -4.53 7.46
C LEU A 154 -0.62 -3.16 7.43
N THR A 155 0.55 -3.06 6.81
CA THR A 155 1.32 -1.82 6.70
C THR A 155 0.75 -0.90 5.60
N SER A 156 1.05 0.39 5.68
CA SER A 156 0.76 1.37 4.61
C SER A 156 1.35 0.95 3.25
N VAL A 157 2.55 0.37 3.26
CA VAL A 157 3.23 -0.12 2.04
C VAL A 157 2.44 -1.25 1.40
N GLU A 158 1.94 -2.20 2.20
CA GLU A 158 1.20 -3.36 1.70
C GLU A 158 -0.16 -3.01 1.09
N VAL A 159 -0.75 -1.86 1.41
CA VAL A 159 -2.13 -1.52 1.01
C VAL A 159 -2.24 -0.39 -0.01
N TRP A 160 -1.40 0.64 0.06
CA TRP A 160 -1.66 1.91 -0.61
C TRP A 160 -1.53 1.92 -2.13
N ASN A 161 -0.50 1.26 -2.67
CA ASN A 161 -0.15 1.29 -4.09
C ASN A 161 0.01 -0.12 -4.69
N THR A 162 -0.51 -1.14 -4.02
CA THR A 162 -0.19 -2.53 -4.32
C THR A 162 -1.27 -3.24 -5.12
N PHE A 163 -2.48 -2.69 -5.30
CA PHE A 163 -3.53 -3.42 -6.01
C PHE A 163 -3.25 -3.54 -7.54
N PRO A 164 -3.35 -4.74 -8.15
CA PRO A 164 -3.60 -6.05 -7.53
C PRO A 164 -2.29 -6.73 -7.06
N ALA A 165 -2.15 -6.94 -5.76
CA ALA A 165 -1.02 -7.66 -5.15
C ALA A 165 -1.54 -8.81 -4.29
N GLU A 166 -0.60 -9.64 -3.82
CA GLU A 166 -0.85 -10.78 -2.94
C GLU A 166 -1.77 -10.43 -1.76
N LYS A 167 -1.65 -9.25 -1.16
CA LYS A 167 -2.46 -8.86 -0.01
C LYS A 167 -3.92 -8.58 -0.35
N TRP A 168 -4.31 -8.47 -1.62
CA TRP A 168 -5.69 -8.35 -2.08
C TRP A 168 -6.23 -9.68 -2.62
N THR A 169 -5.66 -10.82 -2.20
CA THR A 169 -6.12 -12.15 -2.62
C THR A 169 -7.62 -12.32 -2.33
N GLY A 170 -8.37 -12.76 -3.34
CA GLY A 170 -9.83 -12.89 -3.29
C GLY A 170 -10.61 -11.69 -3.86
N TRP A 171 -9.93 -10.58 -4.14
CA TRP A 171 -10.52 -9.41 -4.83
C TRP A 171 -10.30 -9.55 -6.33
N SER A 172 -11.37 -9.86 -7.07
CA SER A 172 -11.29 -10.02 -8.53
C SER A 172 -11.01 -8.71 -9.24
N THR A 173 -10.05 -8.68 -10.15
CA THR A 173 -9.78 -7.54 -11.05
C THR A 173 -10.91 -7.29 -12.06
N THR A 174 -11.87 -8.22 -12.19
CA THR A 174 -13.12 -8.01 -12.93
C THR A 174 -14.16 -7.20 -12.15
N VAL A 175 -13.95 -7.03 -10.84
CA VAL A 175 -14.83 -6.26 -9.95
C VAL A 175 -14.13 -4.99 -9.46
N TRP A 176 -12.81 -5.05 -9.24
CA TRP A 176 -12.02 -3.99 -8.63
C TRP A 176 -10.89 -3.52 -9.55
N ALA A 177 -10.60 -2.22 -9.52
CA ALA A 177 -9.43 -1.59 -10.14
C ALA A 177 -8.81 -0.60 -9.15
N ALA A 178 -7.52 -0.28 -9.31
CA ALA A 178 -6.94 0.84 -8.58
C ALA A 178 -7.68 2.14 -8.96
N ASN A 179 -7.95 2.99 -7.97
CA ASN A 179 -8.53 4.31 -8.22
C ASN A 179 -7.45 5.27 -8.74
N ASP A 180 -7.81 6.06 -9.74
CA ASP A 180 -6.92 7.03 -10.38
C ASP A 180 -6.73 8.28 -9.50
N TYR A 181 -7.61 8.51 -8.52
CA TYR A 181 -7.49 9.63 -7.60
C TYR A 181 -6.37 9.42 -6.57
N PHE A 182 -5.34 10.26 -6.64
CA PHE A 182 -4.10 10.06 -5.90
C PHE A 182 -4.25 10.06 -4.36
N LYS A 183 -5.23 10.78 -3.81
CA LYS A 183 -5.50 10.80 -2.35
C LYS A 183 -6.28 9.57 -1.86
N PHE A 184 -6.67 8.68 -2.77
CA PHE A 184 -7.45 7.49 -2.47
C PHE A 184 -7.15 6.38 -3.46
N ARG A 185 -5.89 5.90 -3.54
CA ARG A 185 -5.46 4.90 -4.53
C ARG A 185 -5.90 3.45 -4.25
N LEU A 186 -6.83 3.27 -3.33
CA LEU A 186 -7.35 1.97 -2.96
C LEU A 186 -8.24 1.36 -4.07
N PRO A 187 -8.54 0.05 -4.00
CA PRO A 187 -9.38 -0.60 -5.00
C PRO A 187 -10.78 0.00 -5.01
N VAL A 188 -11.26 0.41 -6.20
CA VAL A 188 -12.63 0.89 -6.42
C VAL A 188 -13.33 0.03 -7.46
N PRO A 189 -14.68 -0.05 -7.44
CA PRO A 189 -15.38 -0.92 -8.37
C PRO A 189 -15.21 -0.49 -9.83
N VAL A 190 -15.01 -1.45 -10.73
CA VAL A 190 -14.76 -1.18 -12.17
C VAL A 190 -15.96 -0.56 -12.90
N TRP A 191 -17.16 -0.62 -12.31
CA TRP A 191 -18.37 0.01 -12.85
C TRP A 191 -18.46 1.50 -12.52
N THR A 192 -17.44 2.07 -11.86
CA THR A 192 -17.26 3.51 -11.66
C THR A 192 -16.23 4.07 -12.64
N ASP A 193 -16.15 5.40 -12.76
CA ASP A 193 -15.12 6.09 -13.56
C ASP A 193 -13.71 6.01 -12.96
N LYS A 194 -13.47 5.16 -11.95
CA LYS A 194 -12.20 4.98 -11.25
C LYS A 194 -11.58 6.29 -10.75
N ASN A 195 -12.41 7.29 -10.45
CA ASN A 195 -11.98 8.59 -9.93
C ASN A 195 -12.81 9.00 -8.71
N ILE A 196 -13.00 8.06 -7.78
CA ILE A 196 -13.79 8.31 -6.57
C ILE A 196 -13.04 9.28 -5.66
N GLN A 197 -13.69 10.40 -5.35
CA GLN A 197 -13.16 11.44 -4.47
C GLN A 197 -13.45 11.07 -3.01
N ALA A 198 -12.41 10.57 -2.34
CA ALA A 198 -12.39 10.30 -0.91
C ALA A 198 -10.99 10.59 -0.36
N ASP A 199 -10.81 10.48 0.94
CA ASP A 199 -9.52 10.67 1.59
C ASP A 199 -9.09 9.38 2.29
N ALA A 200 -7.89 8.93 1.97
CA ALA A 200 -7.20 7.89 2.74
C ALA A 200 -5.70 8.19 2.85
N THR A 201 -5.27 9.46 2.74
CA THR A 201 -3.85 9.80 2.73
C THR A 201 -3.11 9.35 3.99
N HIS A 202 -3.79 9.07 5.10
CA HIS A 202 -3.18 8.45 6.28
C HIS A 202 -2.56 7.08 6.00
N LEU A 203 -3.02 6.36 4.97
CA LEU A 203 -2.45 5.09 4.52
C LEU A 203 -1.29 5.28 3.54
N MET A 204 -0.93 6.50 3.16
CA MET A 204 0.23 6.75 2.31
C MET A 204 1.49 6.23 3.03
N PRO A 205 2.30 5.37 2.39
CA PRO A 205 3.52 4.93 3.02
C PRO A 205 4.45 6.13 3.21
N PRO A 206 5.17 6.20 4.34
CA PRO A 206 6.17 7.23 4.54
C PRO A 206 7.25 7.14 3.47
N ILE A 207 7.86 8.28 3.17
CA ILE A 207 9.07 8.34 2.37
C ILE A 207 10.25 7.95 3.28
N MET A 208 11.11 7.06 2.81
CA MET A 208 12.25 6.57 3.58
C MET A 208 13.56 6.86 2.86
N LEU A 209 14.59 7.28 3.60
CA LEU A 209 15.97 7.26 3.14
C LEU A 209 16.65 6.00 3.71
N THR A 210 17.16 5.15 2.83
CA THR A 210 17.81 3.89 3.21
C THR A 210 19.23 3.84 2.64
N TYR A 211 20.07 2.99 3.24
CA TYR A 211 21.47 2.85 2.87
C TYR A 211 21.76 1.40 2.53
N ASP A 212 22.62 1.19 1.54
CA ASP A 212 23.14 -0.10 1.12
C ASP A 212 24.67 -0.02 1.09
N GLY A 213 25.33 -0.88 1.86
CA GLY A 213 26.79 -0.85 1.99
C GLY A 213 27.55 -1.29 0.74
N ASN A 214 26.84 -1.81 -0.27
CA ASN A 214 27.32 -2.09 -1.61
C ASN A 214 28.62 -2.89 -1.65
N GLY A 215 28.56 -4.10 -1.09
CA GLY A 215 29.68 -5.03 -1.01
C GLY A 215 30.75 -4.62 0.01
N PHE A 216 30.35 -4.01 1.12
CA PHE A 216 31.19 -3.87 2.31
C PHE A 216 31.43 -5.24 2.97
N THR A 217 32.47 -5.33 3.79
CA THR A 217 32.99 -6.58 4.36
C THR A 217 33.14 -6.51 5.89
N SER A 218 32.45 -5.59 6.59
CA SER A 218 32.61 -5.46 8.04
C SER A 218 31.86 -6.56 8.79
N GLU A 219 32.42 -6.98 9.93
CA GLU A 219 31.82 -8.02 10.79
C GLU A 219 30.47 -7.63 11.38
N ALA A 220 30.19 -6.32 11.49
CA ALA A 220 28.94 -5.82 12.04
C ALA A 220 27.74 -6.06 11.10
N ASP A 221 27.97 -6.29 9.80
CA ASP A 221 26.94 -6.42 8.74
C ASP A 221 25.79 -5.39 8.84
N THR A 222 26.10 -4.18 9.31
CA THR A 222 25.15 -3.10 9.48
C THR A 222 25.54 -1.87 8.67
N VAL A 223 24.52 -1.17 8.21
CA VAL A 223 24.60 0.11 7.50
C VAL A 223 23.97 1.20 8.38
N PRO A 224 24.25 2.48 8.10
CA PRO A 224 23.56 3.59 8.77
C PRO A 224 22.05 3.48 8.62
N VAL A 225 21.33 3.81 9.70
CA VAL A 225 19.87 3.80 9.72
C VAL A 225 19.37 5.24 9.84
N ASP A 226 18.53 5.66 8.91
CA ASP A 226 17.67 6.83 9.08
C ASP A 226 16.29 6.36 9.53
N SER A 227 15.99 6.54 10.82
CA SER A 227 14.71 6.14 11.40
C SER A 227 13.60 7.18 11.20
N LYS A 228 13.89 8.28 10.49
CA LYS A 228 12.89 9.30 10.21
C LYS A 228 12.01 8.87 9.03
N GLU A 229 10.70 8.88 9.26
CA GLU A 229 9.68 8.77 8.23
C GLU A 229 9.39 10.17 7.68
N TYR A 230 9.62 10.37 6.38
CA TYR A 230 9.41 11.66 5.72
C TYR A 230 8.00 11.73 5.12
N LEU A 231 7.33 12.86 5.31
CA LEU A 231 6.02 13.11 4.71
C LEU A 231 6.15 13.46 3.22
N LYS A 232 5.13 13.10 2.43
CA LYS A 232 5.11 13.51 1.02
C LYS A 232 4.87 15.02 0.90
N PRO A 233 5.44 15.68 -0.13
CA PRO A 233 5.21 17.10 -0.37
C PRO A 233 3.72 17.49 -0.46
N SER A 234 2.86 16.56 -0.90
CA SER A 234 1.41 16.75 -0.98
C SER A 234 0.70 16.88 0.38
N GLU A 235 1.36 16.53 1.49
CA GLU A 235 0.82 16.56 2.85
C GLU A 235 1.40 17.72 3.67
N SER A 236 2.70 18.01 3.53
CA SER A 236 3.42 19.06 4.27
C SER A 236 3.48 20.41 3.53
N GLY A 237 3.15 20.44 2.24
CA GLY A 237 3.28 21.62 1.37
C GLY A 237 4.69 21.87 0.82
N TYR A 238 5.71 21.20 1.35
CA TYR A 238 7.11 21.25 0.89
C TYR A 238 7.82 19.91 1.15
N PRO A 239 8.70 19.42 0.26
CA PRO A 239 9.50 18.22 0.53
C PRO A 239 10.34 18.43 1.79
N GLU A 240 10.24 17.51 2.73
CA GLU A 240 11.15 17.49 3.87
C GLU A 240 12.58 17.17 3.42
N LYS A 241 13.57 17.64 4.19
CA LYS A 241 14.97 17.37 3.92
C LYS A 241 15.52 16.26 4.82
N ALA A 242 16.21 15.31 4.20
CA ALA A 242 17.01 14.30 4.90
C ALA A 242 18.48 14.71 4.91
N THR A 243 19.18 14.46 6.00
CA THR A 243 20.64 14.63 6.08
C THR A 243 21.32 13.29 5.86
N VAL A 244 22.20 13.24 4.86
CA VAL A 244 22.95 12.03 4.50
C VAL A 244 23.88 11.62 5.65
N LYS A 245 23.83 10.33 6.02
CA LYS A 245 24.54 9.79 7.19
C LYS A 245 25.98 9.40 6.85
N GLU A 246 26.84 9.49 7.86
CA GLU A 246 28.18 8.90 7.84
C GLU A 246 28.13 7.38 7.70
N PRO A 247 29.08 6.73 7.00
CA PRO A 247 29.17 5.28 6.84
C PRO A 247 29.73 4.60 8.12
N VAL A 248 29.07 4.83 9.25
CA VAL A 248 29.51 4.32 10.57
C VAL A 248 29.54 2.78 10.54
N ASP A 249 30.61 2.20 11.10
CA ASP A 249 30.84 0.75 11.20
C ASP A 249 30.96 -0.03 9.87
N MET A 250 31.02 0.68 8.74
CA MET A 250 31.25 0.10 7.43
C MET A 250 32.74 0.03 7.10
N LYS A 251 33.21 -1.13 6.66
CA LYS A 251 34.58 -1.34 6.17
C LYS A 251 34.54 -2.19 4.92
N LYS A 252 35.44 -1.91 3.99
CA LYS A 252 35.70 -2.76 2.82
C LYS A 252 37.20 -2.95 2.69
N GLU A 253 37.68 -4.18 2.77
CA GLU A 253 39.11 -4.49 2.81
C GLU A 253 39.84 -3.95 1.57
N GLY A 254 40.91 -3.17 1.75
CA GLY A 254 41.65 -2.52 0.65
C GLY A 254 41.00 -1.25 0.08
N PHE A 255 39.81 -0.86 0.55
CA PHE A 255 39.09 0.32 0.08
C PHE A 255 38.80 1.32 1.20
N GLU A 256 38.61 2.57 0.83
CA GLU A 256 38.03 3.63 1.66
C GLU A 256 36.68 4.05 1.07
N PHE A 257 35.76 4.46 1.94
CA PHE A 257 34.49 5.02 1.50
C PHE A 257 34.75 6.32 0.75
N GLU A 258 34.16 6.47 -0.43
CA GLU A 258 34.31 7.65 -1.28
C GLU A 258 33.11 8.59 -1.19
N LYS A 259 31.89 8.04 -1.30
CA LYS A 259 30.62 8.78 -1.33
C LYS A 259 29.42 7.82 -1.34
N TRP A 260 28.23 8.39 -1.16
CA TRP A 260 26.95 7.74 -1.44
C TRP A 260 26.48 8.06 -2.86
N THR A 261 25.73 7.14 -3.47
CA THR A 261 25.12 7.35 -4.81
C THR A 261 23.74 6.73 -4.91
N THR A 262 22.89 7.24 -5.82
CA THR A 262 21.52 6.71 -6.02
C THR A 262 21.45 5.42 -6.82
N LYS A 263 22.60 4.91 -7.31
CA LYS A 263 22.69 3.62 -8.01
C LYS A 263 23.91 2.82 -7.54
N PRO A 264 23.81 1.48 -7.50
CA PRO A 264 24.90 0.64 -6.99
C PRO A 264 26.17 0.69 -7.85
N ASP A 265 26.04 0.94 -9.16
CA ASP A 265 27.16 1.09 -10.10
C ASP A 265 27.83 2.47 -10.05
N GLY A 266 27.34 3.36 -9.18
CA GLY A 266 27.80 4.75 -9.06
C GLY A 266 27.27 5.69 -10.15
N ALA A 267 26.48 5.19 -11.12
CA ALA A 267 25.91 5.98 -12.20
C ALA A 267 24.61 6.69 -11.75
N GLY A 268 24.71 7.58 -10.78
CA GLY A 268 23.58 8.35 -10.24
C GLY A 268 24.02 9.65 -9.58
N ASP A 269 23.07 10.32 -8.95
CA ASP A 269 23.37 11.47 -8.11
C ASP A 269 24.28 11.04 -6.97
N SER A 270 25.22 11.90 -6.62
CA SER A 270 26.27 11.64 -5.65
C SER A 270 26.09 12.53 -4.43
N TYR A 271 26.29 11.96 -3.25
CA TYR A 271 26.15 12.67 -1.97
C TYR A 271 27.28 12.33 -1.02
N GLN A 272 27.70 13.33 -0.25
CA GLN A 272 28.60 13.19 0.89
C GLN A 272 27.79 13.16 2.20
N PRO A 273 28.33 12.55 3.26
CA PRO A 273 27.76 12.71 4.60
C PRO A 273 27.57 14.19 4.96
N GLY A 274 26.41 14.52 5.52
CA GLY A 274 26.00 15.89 5.82
C GLY A 274 25.24 16.62 4.71
N ASP A 275 25.26 16.11 3.47
CA ASP A 275 24.44 16.69 2.40
C ASP A 275 22.95 16.59 2.72
N GLU A 276 22.17 17.54 2.19
CA GLU A 276 20.71 17.54 2.31
C GLU A 276 20.03 17.03 1.04
N ILE A 277 19.07 16.11 1.19
CA ILE A 277 18.24 15.59 0.09
C ILE A 277 16.80 16.01 0.31
N GLU A 278 16.17 16.62 -0.69
CA GLU A 278 14.72 16.82 -0.71
C GLU A 278 14.00 15.48 -0.93
N MET A 279 13.36 14.96 0.10
CA MET A 279 12.70 13.66 0.09
C MET A 279 11.34 13.75 -0.61
N LYS A 280 11.33 13.44 -1.91
CA LYS A 280 10.13 13.41 -2.76
C LYS A 280 9.51 12.02 -2.90
N GLU A 281 10.35 11.00 -2.81
CA GLU A 281 10.00 9.58 -2.80
C GLU A 281 11.06 8.80 -2.01
N SER A 282 10.76 7.55 -1.64
CA SER A 282 11.73 6.71 -0.93
C SER A 282 12.96 6.47 -1.79
N LEU A 283 14.14 6.61 -1.18
CA LEU A 283 15.43 6.55 -1.85
C LEU A 283 16.37 5.60 -1.11
N THR A 284 17.12 4.80 -1.87
CA THR A 284 18.24 4.02 -1.35
C THR A 284 19.55 4.60 -1.86
N LEU A 285 20.49 4.85 -0.94
CA LEU A 285 21.83 5.30 -1.23
C LEU A 285 22.81 4.13 -1.12
N TYR A 286 23.64 3.95 -2.15
CA TYR A 286 24.64 2.89 -2.26
C TYR A 286 26.02 3.45 -2.00
N ALA A 287 26.77 2.83 -1.10
CA ALA A 287 28.13 3.22 -0.82
C ALA A 287 29.03 2.99 -2.03
N GLN A 288 29.88 3.97 -2.33
CA GLN A 288 30.92 3.84 -3.34
C GLN A 288 32.27 3.83 -2.65
N TRP A 289 33.15 2.96 -3.17
CA TRP A 289 34.38 2.58 -2.52
C TRP A 289 35.55 2.83 -3.46
N LYS A 290 36.58 3.52 -2.98
CA LYS A 290 37.81 3.79 -3.72
C LYS A 290 38.95 2.98 -3.14
N GLN A 291 39.77 2.38 -3.99
CA GLN A 291 40.93 1.61 -3.54
C GLN A 291 41.91 2.54 -2.81
N LYS A 292 42.38 2.12 -1.63
CA LYS A 292 43.40 2.86 -0.91
C LYS A 292 44.66 2.92 -1.76
N SER A 293 45.27 4.09 -1.86
CA SER A 293 46.58 4.20 -2.49
C SER A 293 47.58 3.51 -1.57
N ASP A 294 48.22 2.46 -2.07
CA ASP A 294 49.33 1.83 -1.34
C ASP A 294 50.37 2.92 -1.08
N GLY A 295 50.53 3.30 0.19
CA GLY A 295 51.61 4.18 0.61
C GLY A 295 52.94 3.44 0.50
N ASN A 296 53.38 3.14 -0.73
CA ASN A 296 54.68 2.56 -0.97
C ASN A 296 55.73 3.66 -0.76
N LYS A 297 56.33 3.67 0.43
CA LYS A 297 57.60 4.34 0.69
C LYS A 297 58.74 3.43 0.23
N ASP A 298 59.40 3.90 -0.82
CA ASP A 298 60.79 3.68 -1.25
C ASP A 298 61.30 2.25 -1.54
N GLY A 299 61.76 2.05 -2.77
CA GLY A 299 62.66 0.94 -3.12
C GLY A 299 62.79 0.66 -4.61
N ASN A 300 63.70 1.38 -5.26
CA ASN A 300 64.27 1.09 -6.58
C ASN A 300 64.25 -0.40 -7.00
N SER A 301 63.62 -0.74 -8.14
CA SER A 301 64.12 -1.77 -9.06
C SER A 301 63.53 -1.59 -10.47
N ASP A 302 64.42 -1.84 -11.44
CA ASP A 302 64.31 -1.65 -12.88
C ASP A 302 63.11 -2.34 -13.57
N GLY A 303 62.63 -1.66 -14.62
CA GLY A 303 62.34 -2.24 -15.93
C GLY A 303 61.38 -3.43 -16.02
N GLY A 304 60.12 -3.16 -16.37
CA GLY A 304 59.21 -4.20 -16.86
C GLY A 304 57.93 -3.63 -17.45
N THR A 305 57.90 -3.42 -18.77
CA THR A 305 56.65 -3.28 -19.53
C THR A 305 55.88 -4.60 -19.47
N GLY A 306 54.81 -4.65 -18.67
CA GLY A 306 53.90 -5.78 -18.58
C GLY A 306 52.46 -5.28 -18.65
N GLY A 307 51.76 -5.64 -19.72
CA GLY A 307 50.42 -5.18 -20.04
C GLY A 307 49.36 -5.60 -19.02
N ALA A 308 48.28 -4.82 -19.03
CA ALA A 308 47.05 -5.05 -18.29
C ALA A 308 46.56 -6.52 -18.37
N VAL A 309 46.24 -7.08 -17.22
CA VAL A 309 45.30 -8.20 -17.11
C VAL A 309 44.10 -7.70 -16.34
N VAL A 310 43.04 -7.39 -17.06
CA VAL A 310 41.70 -7.21 -16.51
C VAL A 310 41.27 -8.58 -16.00
N VAL A 311 41.25 -8.77 -14.69
CA VAL A 311 40.59 -9.92 -14.07
C VAL A 311 39.14 -9.50 -13.81
N ASN A 312 38.21 -10.01 -14.61
CA ASN A 312 36.79 -9.96 -14.32
C ASN A 312 36.55 -10.79 -13.04
N PRO A 313 35.96 -10.23 -11.96
CA PRO A 313 35.51 -11.07 -10.87
C PRO A 313 34.31 -11.90 -11.36
N GLU A 314 34.45 -13.22 -11.24
CA GLU A 314 33.38 -14.18 -11.49
C GLU A 314 32.17 -13.88 -10.59
N LYS A 315 30.99 -14.04 -11.19
CA LYS A 315 29.67 -13.97 -10.58
C LYS A 315 29.61 -14.95 -9.39
N PRO A 316 29.18 -14.55 -8.18
CA PRO A 316 29.06 -15.48 -7.07
C PRO A 316 27.98 -16.53 -7.36
N GLU A 317 28.34 -17.80 -7.18
CA GLU A 317 27.44 -18.94 -7.27
C GLU A 317 26.36 -18.85 -6.17
N LYS A 318 25.11 -19.04 -6.59
CA LYS A 318 23.95 -19.12 -5.73
C LYS A 318 23.91 -20.53 -5.14
N ILE A 319 24.06 -20.68 -3.83
CA ILE A 319 23.76 -21.95 -3.15
C ILE A 319 22.24 -22.13 -3.21
N THR A 320 21.77 -22.98 -4.13
CA THR A 320 20.38 -23.45 -4.18
C THR A 320 20.33 -24.90 -3.72
N GLY A 321 19.77 -25.14 -2.54
CA GLY A 321 19.28 -26.45 -2.13
C GLY A 321 17.85 -26.29 -1.68
N PHE A 322 16.91 -26.63 -2.56
CA PHE A 322 15.62 -27.32 -2.35
C PHE A 322 14.82 -27.14 -3.64
N GLU A 323 14.91 -28.15 -4.51
CA GLU A 323 14.14 -28.26 -5.74
C GLU A 323 12.65 -28.44 -5.41
N ASN A 324 11.80 -27.71 -6.12
CA ASN A 324 10.52 -28.21 -6.58
C ASN A 324 10.28 -27.63 -7.98
N GLU A 325 10.25 -28.53 -8.96
CA GLU A 325 10.14 -28.25 -10.39
C GLU A 325 8.85 -27.48 -10.73
N THR A 326 8.99 -26.37 -11.45
CA THR A 326 7.97 -25.91 -12.41
C THR A 326 8.67 -25.48 -13.69
N ILE A 327 8.31 -26.14 -14.78
CA ILE A 327 8.79 -25.86 -16.13
C ILE A 327 8.25 -24.49 -16.56
N ILE A 328 9.13 -23.52 -16.81
CA ILE A 328 8.78 -22.26 -17.48
C ILE A 328 9.56 -22.23 -18.79
N GLU A 329 8.83 -22.28 -19.91
CA GLU A 329 9.37 -22.08 -21.25
C GLU A 329 10.00 -20.69 -21.41
N LYS A 330 11.10 -20.65 -22.14
CA LYS A 330 11.88 -19.45 -22.47
C LYS A 330 11.03 -18.48 -23.31
N PRO A 331 10.89 -17.19 -22.96
CA PRO A 331 10.13 -16.26 -23.80
C PRO A 331 10.89 -15.99 -25.11
N GLU A 332 10.21 -16.24 -26.22
CA GLU A 332 10.64 -15.90 -27.57
C GLU A 332 10.87 -14.39 -27.72
N LYS A 333 11.92 -14.00 -28.46
CA LYS A 333 12.19 -12.60 -28.78
C LYS A 333 11.04 -12.03 -29.61
N VAL A 334 10.37 -11.00 -29.09
CA VAL A 334 9.37 -10.22 -29.84
C VAL A 334 10.07 -9.47 -30.99
N PRO A 335 9.65 -9.65 -32.26
CA PRO A 335 10.29 -8.96 -33.38
C PRO A 335 9.89 -7.48 -33.46
N GLU A 336 10.84 -6.66 -33.90
CA GLU A 336 10.87 -5.19 -33.89
C GLU A 336 9.89 -4.51 -34.89
N ILE A 337 8.69 -5.06 -35.08
CA ILE A 337 7.70 -4.59 -36.07
C ILE A 337 6.67 -3.63 -35.46
N ILE A 338 6.67 -3.40 -34.14
CA ILE A 338 5.62 -2.64 -33.44
C ILE A 338 5.71 -1.12 -33.69
N LYS A 339 6.89 -0.58 -34.01
CA LYS A 339 7.10 0.87 -34.20
C LYS A 339 6.34 1.46 -35.41
N PRO A 340 6.37 0.88 -36.63
CA PRO A 340 5.60 1.42 -37.75
C PRO A 340 4.08 1.23 -37.63
N VAL A 341 3.60 0.17 -36.95
CA VAL A 341 2.15 -0.09 -36.77
C VAL A 341 1.49 0.94 -35.85
N LEU A 342 2.17 1.35 -34.78
CA LEU A 342 1.69 2.41 -33.89
C LEU A 342 1.58 3.76 -34.62
N VAL A 343 2.55 4.11 -35.46
CA VAL A 343 2.52 5.36 -36.25
C VAL A 343 1.33 5.38 -37.22
N ILE A 344 1.06 4.25 -37.89
CA ILE A 344 -0.11 4.12 -38.76
C ILE A 344 -1.42 4.27 -37.96
N LEU A 345 -1.50 3.66 -36.76
CA LEU A 345 -2.68 3.77 -35.90
C LEU A 345 -2.93 5.22 -35.45
N PHE A 346 -1.87 5.98 -35.11
CA PHE A 346 -1.99 7.40 -34.74
C PHE A 346 -2.45 8.27 -35.91
N ILE A 347 -2.01 7.97 -37.14
CA ILE A 347 -2.47 8.69 -38.34
C ILE A 347 -3.96 8.44 -38.59
N PHE A 348 -4.43 7.19 -38.45
CA PHE A 348 -5.85 6.87 -38.60
C PHE A 348 -6.71 7.51 -37.50
N LEU A 349 -6.24 7.53 -36.25
CA LEU A 349 -6.94 8.19 -35.14
C LEU A 349 -7.04 9.70 -35.35
N ALA A 350 -5.96 10.35 -35.78
CA ALA A 350 -5.95 11.78 -36.09
C ALA A 350 -6.91 12.11 -37.25
N PHE A 351 -6.96 11.26 -38.29
CA PHE A 351 -7.88 11.43 -39.41
C PHE A 351 -9.35 11.22 -39.01
N ALA A 352 -9.64 10.25 -38.14
CA ALA A 352 -10.98 10.03 -37.61
C ALA A 352 -11.45 11.22 -36.74
N ILE A 353 -10.58 11.76 -35.89
CA ILE A 353 -10.87 12.97 -35.09
C ILE A 353 -11.12 14.16 -36.02
N TYR A 354 -10.31 14.33 -37.06
CA TYR A 354 -10.49 15.41 -38.04
C TYR A 354 -11.86 15.32 -38.74
N LEU A 355 -12.26 14.13 -39.21
CA LEU A 355 -13.56 13.94 -39.85
C LEU A 355 -14.72 14.16 -38.89
N PHE A 356 -14.58 13.76 -37.62
CA PHE A 356 -15.59 14.00 -36.59
C PHE A 356 -15.76 15.50 -36.31
N VAL A 357 -14.66 16.24 -36.14
CA VAL A 357 -14.69 17.69 -35.92
C VAL A 357 -15.25 18.42 -37.13
N LYS A 358 -14.85 18.01 -38.35
CA LYS A 358 -15.37 18.60 -39.58
C LYS A 358 -16.89 18.39 -39.72
N LYS A 359 -17.37 17.16 -39.49
CA LYS A 359 -18.81 16.87 -39.53
C LYS A 359 -19.59 17.71 -38.52
N ARG A 360 -19.09 17.85 -37.30
CA ARG A 360 -19.75 18.65 -36.27
C ARG A 360 -19.85 20.14 -36.65
N ARG A 361 -18.83 20.66 -37.32
CA ARG A 361 -18.82 22.05 -37.82
C ARG A 361 -19.78 22.24 -39.00
N ASP A 362 -19.84 21.27 -39.90
CA ASP A 362 -20.77 21.29 -41.03
C ASP A 362 -22.23 21.18 -40.51
N ASP A 363 -22.49 20.37 -39.48
CA ASP A 363 -23.81 20.28 -38.80
C ASP A 363 -24.20 21.61 -38.09
N GLU A 364 -23.24 22.37 -37.53
CA GLU A 364 -23.48 23.69 -36.92
C GLU A 364 -23.71 24.81 -37.95
N GLU A 365 -23.10 24.72 -39.14
CA GLU A 365 -23.35 25.65 -40.26
C GLU A 365 -24.75 25.44 -40.88
N ASP A 366 -25.28 24.20 -40.87
CA ASP A 366 -26.65 23.90 -41.32
C ASP A 366 -27.74 24.34 -40.30
N GLU A 367 -27.45 24.34 -38.99
CA GLU A 367 -28.38 24.81 -37.95
C GLU A 367 -28.47 26.35 -37.84
N THR A 368 -27.50 27.08 -38.39
CA THR A 368 -27.44 28.56 -38.33
C THR A 368 -27.86 29.25 -39.64
N GLY A 369 -28.47 28.52 -40.58
CA GLY A 369 -29.05 29.07 -41.81
C GLY A 369 -30.30 29.95 -41.61
N ILE A 370 -30.11 31.14 -41.02
CA ILE A 370 -30.88 32.38 -41.23
C ILE A 370 -29.88 33.53 -41.44
#